data_AF-A0A197JAG3-F1
#
_entry.id   AF-A0A197JAG3-F1
#
_cell.length_a   1.000
_cell.length_b   1.000
_cell.length_c   1.000
_cell.angle_alpha   90.00
_cell.angle_beta   90.00
_cell.angle_gamma   90.00
#
_symmetry.space_group_name_H-M   'P 1'
#
loop_
_entity.id
_entity.type
_entity.pdbx_description
1 polymer ?
#
loop_
_entity_poly.entity_id
_entity_poly.type
_entity_poly.pdbx_seq_one_letter_code
_entity_poly.pdbx_strand_id
1 'polypeptide(L)'
;MNCLKEADDLQHLRHLRYLFAMILCFRSPSNPRRLWNQFSDALSADLLYKAKQSGLYPTDDPQAQFNARVNALFHINKLLIDMETSLDKYLPPPQHMDNAVINYPWSSNSDHERTHHEPTGQE
;
A
#
# COMPACT_ATOMS: atom_id res chain seq x y z
N MET A 1 -14.98 -11.10 18.46
CA MET A 1 -14.57 -11.72 17.18
C MET A 1 -14.37 -10.61 16.15
N ASN A 2 -13.29 -9.82 16.26
CA ASN A 2 -13.10 -8.64 15.39
C ASN A 2 -12.03 -8.85 14.30
N CYS A 3 -11.22 -9.91 14.40
CA CYS A 3 -10.11 -10.16 13.48
C CYS A 3 -10.56 -10.45 12.04
N LEU A 4 -11.70 -11.12 11.85
CA LEU A 4 -12.25 -11.38 10.50
C LEU A 4 -12.78 -10.09 9.85
N LYS A 5 -13.46 -9.24 10.62
CA LYS A 5 -13.93 -7.92 10.17
C LYS A 5 -12.74 -7.02 9.79
N GLU A 6 -11.70 -7.03 10.62
CA GLU A 6 -10.46 -6.28 10.40
C GLU A 6 -9.73 -6.77 9.15
N ALA A 7 -9.60 -8.09 8.95
CA ALA A 7 -8.99 -8.64 7.75
C ALA A 7 -9.74 -8.27 6.46
N ASP A 8 -11.08 -8.26 6.50
CA ASP A 8 -11.95 -7.83 5.39
C ASP A 8 -11.77 -6.34 5.09
N ASP A 9 -11.78 -5.48 6.11
CA ASP A 9 -11.56 -4.04 5.96
C ASP A 9 -10.17 -3.76 5.36
N LEU A 10 -9.13 -4.51 5.77
CA LEU A 10 -7.78 -4.41 5.19
C LEU A 10 -7.71 -4.90 3.73
N GLN A 11 -8.52 -5.88 3.33
CA GLN A 11 -8.64 -6.28 1.92
C GLN A 11 -9.35 -5.23 1.08
N HIS A 12 -10.42 -4.62 1.61
CA HIS A 12 -11.14 -3.55 0.95
C HIS A 12 -10.23 -2.36 0.60
N LEU A 13 -9.32 -1.99 1.51
CA LEU A 13 -8.38 -0.89 1.31
C LEU A 13 -7.31 -1.18 0.24
N ARG A 14 -6.93 -2.46 0.05
CA ARG A 14 -6.11 -2.88 -1.10
C ARG A 14 -6.87 -2.70 -2.42
N HIS A 15 -8.14 -3.11 -2.47
CA HIS A 15 -8.98 -2.91 -3.66
C HIS A 15 -9.20 -1.42 -3.97
N LEU A 16 -9.27 -0.56 -2.95
CA LEU A 16 -9.39 0.88 -3.13
C LEU A 16 -8.18 1.47 -3.88
N ARG A 17 -6.95 1.03 -3.55
CA ARG A 17 -5.74 1.42 -4.29
C ARG A 17 -5.75 0.90 -5.73
N TYR A 18 -6.24 -0.31 -5.96
CA TYR A 18 -6.42 -0.84 -7.31
C TYR A 18 -7.42 -0.01 -8.14
N LEU A 19 -8.57 0.31 -7.57
CA LEU A 19 -9.56 1.17 -8.22
C LEU A 19 -8.98 2.55 -8.55
N PHE A 20 -8.21 3.14 -7.63
CA PHE A 20 -7.54 4.40 -7.88
C PHE A 20 -6.56 4.31 -9.07
N ALA A 21 -5.72 3.27 -9.13
CA ALA A 21 -4.82 3.02 -10.26
C ALA A 21 -5.59 2.86 -11.59
N MET A 22 -6.69 2.10 -11.59
CA MET A 22 -7.57 1.95 -12.75
C MET A 22 -8.14 3.29 -13.24
N ILE A 23 -8.57 4.16 -12.32
CA ILE A 23 -9.07 5.50 -12.66
C ILE A 23 -7.98 6.33 -13.33
N LEU A 24 -6.74 6.30 -12.81
CA LEU A 24 -5.62 7.00 -13.43
C LEU A 24 -5.34 6.50 -14.85
N CYS A 25 -5.28 5.18 -15.06
CA CYS A 25 -4.99 4.58 -16.35
C CYS A 25 -6.09 4.80 -17.39
N PHE A 26 -7.33 4.51 -17.03
CA PHE A 26 -8.42 4.35 -18.01
C PHE A 26 -9.38 5.53 -18.08
N ARG A 27 -9.41 6.38 -17.04
CA ARG A 27 -10.30 7.55 -17.00
C ARG A 27 -9.54 8.87 -17.13
N SER A 28 -8.22 8.85 -17.04
CA SER A 28 -7.34 10.02 -17.24
C SER A 28 -7.90 11.28 -16.59
N PRO A 29 -8.08 11.30 -15.25
CA PRO A 29 -8.74 12.42 -14.58
C PRO A 29 -7.99 13.72 -14.86
N SER A 30 -8.73 14.81 -15.08
CA SER A 30 -8.17 16.13 -15.40
C SER A 30 -7.30 16.71 -14.29
N ASN A 31 -7.47 16.24 -13.05
CA ASN A 31 -6.64 16.64 -11.92
C ASN A 31 -6.38 15.45 -10.96
N PRO A 32 -5.40 14.59 -11.28
CA PRO A 32 -5.04 13.44 -10.44
C PRO A 32 -4.60 13.85 -9.02
N ARG A 33 -3.94 15.01 -8.89
CA ARG A 33 -3.47 15.56 -7.61
C ARG A 33 -4.61 15.92 -6.67
N ARG A 34 -5.67 16.53 -7.19
CA ARG A 34 -6.88 16.81 -6.40
C ARG A 34 -7.53 15.51 -5.92
N LEU A 35 -7.62 14.51 -6.79
CA LEU A 35 -8.18 13.21 -6.44
C LEU A 35 -7.34 12.51 -5.35
N TRP A 36 -6.01 12.52 -5.49
CA TRP A 36 -5.11 12.03 -4.46
C TRP A 36 -5.31 12.75 -3.13
N ASN A 37 -5.30 14.08 -3.12
CA ASN A 37 -5.47 14.85 -1.88
C ASN A 37 -6.80 14.53 -1.17
N GLN A 38 -7.86 14.27 -1.94
CA GLN A 38 -9.18 13.93 -1.40
C GLN A 38 -9.24 12.54 -0.78
N PHE A 39 -8.49 11.57 -1.31
CA PHE A 39 -8.62 10.16 -0.90
C PHE A 39 -7.36 9.56 -0.27
N SER A 40 -6.27 10.31 -0.15
CA SER A 40 -4.97 9.82 0.37
C SER A 40 -5.06 9.21 1.76
N ASP A 41 -5.92 9.72 2.64
CA ASP A 41 -6.15 9.14 3.98
C ASP A 41 -6.85 7.80 3.91
N ALA A 42 -7.91 7.68 3.10
CA ALA A 42 -8.58 6.41 2.87
C ALA A 42 -7.65 5.39 2.19
N LEU A 43 -6.88 5.81 1.19
CA LEU A 43 -5.94 4.96 0.45
C LEU A 43 -4.76 4.47 1.29
N SER A 44 -4.51 5.07 2.46
CA SER A 44 -3.38 4.75 3.35
C SER A 44 -3.81 4.26 4.73
N ALA A 45 -5.11 4.12 4.99
CA ALA A 45 -5.66 3.84 6.31
C ALA A 45 -5.16 2.51 6.91
N ASP A 46 -5.08 1.45 6.10
CA ASP A 46 -4.56 0.14 6.52
C ASP A 46 -3.06 0.19 6.83
N LEU A 47 -2.31 1.00 6.08
CA LEU A 47 -0.87 1.17 6.28
C LEU A 47 -0.60 1.95 7.57
N LEU A 48 -1.38 2.99 7.84
CA LEU A 48 -1.34 3.71 9.10
C LEU A 48 -1.74 2.81 10.27
N TYR A 49 -2.77 2.00 10.09
CA TYR A 49 -3.22 1.04 11.09
C TYR A 49 -2.12 0.02 11.45
N LYS A 50 -1.48 -0.59 10.43
CA LYS A 50 -0.34 -1.49 10.62
C LYS A 50 0.85 -0.80 11.28
N ALA A 51 1.15 0.45 10.89
CA ALA A 51 2.22 1.22 11.52
C ALA A 51 1.94 1.45 13.01
N LYS A 52 0.70 1.79 13.39
CA LYS A 52 0.29 1.93 14.80
C LYS A 52 0.39 0.60 15.57
N GLN A 53 0.02 -0.52 14.95
CA GLN A 53 0.14 -1.85 15.57
C GLN A 53 1.59 -2.30 15.78
N SER A 54 2.52 -1.86 14.92
CA SER A 54 3.92 -2.26 15.02
C SER A 54 4.66 -1.69 16.24
N GLY A 55 4.08 -0.69 16.91
CA GLY A 55 4.72 0.00 18.05
C GLY A 55 5.92 0.88 17.66
N LEU A 56 6.26 0.99 16.37
CA LEU A 56 7.39 1.78 15.87
C LEU A 56 7.15 3.30 15.92
N TYR A 57 5.89 3.74 16.02
CA TYR A 57 5.52 5.15 16.06
C TYR A 57 4.61 5.45 17.25
N PRO A 58 4.76 6.61 17.90
CA PRO A 58 3.78 7.11 18.86
C PRO A 58 2.38 7.17 18.26
N THR A 59 1.36 6.86 19.06
CA THR A 59 -0.04 7.06 18.70
C THR A 59 -0.22 8.56 18.42
N ASP A 60 -0.45 8.91 17.15
CA ASP A 60 -0.67 10.27 16.62
C ASP A 60 0.57 11.04 16.14
N ASP A 61 1.64 10.33 15.80
CA ASP A 61 2.78 10.90 15.07
C ASP A 61 2.41 11.31 13.62
N PRO A 62 2.51 12.61 13.26
CA PRO A 62 2.32 13.07 11.88
C PRO A 62 3.24 12.37 10.86
N GLN A 63 4.42 11.91 11.31
CA GLN A 63 5.35 11.15 10.47
C GLN A 63 4.77 9.80 10.08
N ALA A 64 4.01 9.13 10.95
CA ALA A 64 3.35 7.87 10.64
C ALA A 64 2.29 8.05 9.53
N GLN A 65 1.52 9.14 9.58
CA GLN A 65 0.55 9.46 8.53
C GLN A 65 1.24 9.80 7.20
N PHE A 66 2.33 10.58 7.24
CA PHE A 66 3.12 10.87 6.06
C PHE A 66 3.67 9.58 5.43
N ASN A 67 4.29 8.71 6.23
CA ASN A 67 4.86 7.44 5.76
C ASN A 67 3.78 6.49 5.21
N ALA A 68 2.60 6.43 5.83
CA ALA A 68 1.47 5.64 5.32
C ALA A 68 1.03 6.13 3.93
N ARG A 69 0.93 7.45 3.74
CA ARG A 69 0.59 8.05 2.43
C ARG A 69 1.67 7.77 1.38
N VAL A 70 2.95 7.87 1.73
CA VAL A 70 4.07 7.52 0.82
C VAL A 70 4.02 6.04 0.42
N ASN A 71 3.78 5.14 1.38
CA ASN A 71 3.64 3.71 1.08
C ASN A 71 2.43 3.44 0.18
N ALA A 72 1.30 4.11 0.38
CA ALA A 72 0.16 4.00 -0.51
C ALA A 72 0.51 4.39 -1.95
N LEU A 73 1.27 5.48 -2.15
CA LEU A 73 1.76 5.87 -3.47
C LEU A 73 2.69 4.81 -4.08
N PHE A 74 3.55 4.19 -3.28
CA PHE A 74 4.42 3.11 -3.76
C PHE A 74 3.61 1.89 -4.22
N HIS A 75 2.59 1.47 -3.46
CA HIS A 75 1.68 0.40 -3.86
C HIS A 75 0.91 0.73 -5.14
N ILE A 76 0.41 1.97 -5.25
CA ILE A 76 -0.28 2.44 -6.46
C ILE A 76 0.69 2.44 -7.65
N ASN A 77 1.94 2.90 -7.48
CA ASN A 77 2.93 2.92 -8.55
C ASN A 77 3.26 1.50 -9.05
N LYS A 78 3.35 0.50 -8.15
CA LYS A 78 3.49 -0.90 -8.57
C LYS A 78 2.34 -1.36 -9.47
N LEU A 79 1.10 -1.07 -9.07
CA LEU A 79 -0.08 -1.39 -9.86
C LEU A 79 -0.10 -0.67 -11.22
N LEU A 80 0.38 0.58 -11.28
CA LEU A 80 0.52 1.33 -12.52
C LEU A 80 1.60 0.75 -13.43
N ILE A 81 2.72 0.30 -12.87
CA ILE A 81 3.80 -0.37 -13.61
C ILE A 81 3.29 -1.68 -14.23
N ASP A 82 2.48 -2.46 -13.49
CA ASP A 82 1.82 -3.65 -14.01
C ASP A 82 0.84 -3.34 -15.16
N MET A 83 0.37 -2.09 -15.26
CA MET A 83 -0.46 -1.55 -16.35
C MET A 83 0.35 -0.77 -17.40
N GLU A 84 1.67 -0.98 -17.46
CA GLU A 84 2.60 -0.34 -18.40
C GLU A 84 2.64 1.19 -18.31
N THR A 85 2.43 1.75 -17.12
CA THR A 85 2.55 3.19 -16.88
C THR A 85 3.24 3.49 -15.55
N SER A 86 3.32 4.76 -15.15
CA SER A 86 3.93 5.15 -13.88
C SER A 86 3.20 6.30 -13.23
N LEU A 87 3.37 6.43 -11.92
CA LEU A 87 2.80 7.52 -11.15
C LEU A 87 3.33 8.89 -11.62
N ASP A 88 4.55 8.97 -12.13
CA ASP A 88 5.19 10.21 -12.61
C ASP A 88 4.39 10.88 -13.74
N LYS A 89 3.63 10.09 -14.51
CA LYS A 89 2.71 10.59 -15.55
C LYS A 89 1.53 11.39 -14.96
N TYR A 90 1.17 11.15 -13.71
CA TYR A 90 -0.06 11.64 -13.09
C TYR A 90 0.18 12.57 -11.89
N LEU A 91 1.23 12.29 -11.10
CA LEU A 91 1.58 13.04 -9.90
C LEU A 91 3.10 13.28 -9.91
N PRO A 92 3.56 14.52 -9.67
CA PRO A 92 4.99 14.71 -9.44
C PRO A 92 5.43 13.94 -8.19
N PRO A 93 6.61 13.31 -8.21
CA PRO A 93 7.11 12.50 -7.10
C PRO A 93 7.13 13.33 -5.81
N PRO A 94 6.82 12.72 -4.64
CA PRO A 94 6.96 13.40 -3.37
C PRO A 94 8.40 13.89 -3.21
N GLN A 95 8.60 15.19 -2.97
CA GLN A 95 9.92 15.85 -2.95
C GLN A 95 10.85 15.40 -1.81
N HIS A 96 10.46 14.38 -1.02
CA HIS A 96 11.18 13.85 0.14
C HIS A 96 11.27 12.30 0.14
N MET A 97 11.22 11.65 -1.02
CA MET A 97 11.33 10.17 -1.09
C MET A 97 12.71 9.62 -0.69
N ASP A 98 13.77 10.44 -0.66
CA ASP A 98 15.13 9.99 -0.40
C ASP A 98 15.34 9.38 1.01
N ASN A 99 14.48 9.72 1.97
CA ASN A 99 14.61 9.25 3.36
C ASN A 99 13.54 8.23 3.80
N ALA A 100 12.52 7.97 2.96
CA ALA A 100 11.37 7.14 3.35
C ALA A 100 11.45 5.69 2.86
N VAL A 101 12.37 5.38 1.94
CA VAL A 101 12.44 4.06 1.26
C VAL A 101 13.14 2.98 2.09
N ILE A 102 13.88 3.33 3.15
CA ILE A 102 14.74 2.34 3.81
C ILE A 102 14.21 2.03 5.22
N ASN A 103 13.80 0.76 5.36
CA ASN A 103 13.63 -0.02 6.59
C ASN A 103 12.18 -0.20 7.10
N TYR A 104 11.39 -1.04 6.43
CA TYR A 104 10.18 -1.64 7.02
C TYR A 104 10.19 -3.18 6.98
N PRO A 105 10.08 -3.85 8.15
CA PRO A 105 10.20 -5.31 8.27
C PRO A 105 9.02 -6.13 7.71
N TRP A 106 7.92 -5.49 7.30
CA TRP A 106 6.74 -6.19 6.73
C TRP A 106 6.68 -6.15 5.20
N SER A 107 7.70 -5.59 4.55
CA SER A 107 7.83 -5.53 3.08
C SER A 107 8.33 -6.85 2.48
N SER A 108 8.72 -7.81 3.32
CA SER A 108 9.14 -9.14 2.88
C SER A 108 7.94 -9.96 2.45
N ASN A 109 7.90 -10.27 1.15
CA ASN A 109 7.09 -11.32 0.53
C ASN A 109 6.87 -12.48 1.50
N SER A 110 5.64 -12.65 1.97
CA SER A 110 5.19 -13.85 2.68
C SER A 110 3.84 -14.25 2.13
N ASP A 111 3.77 -14.46 0.81
CA ASP A 111 2.61 -15.07 0.15
C ASP A 111 3.01 -16.02 -1.00
N HIS A 112 4.27 -16.44 -1.11
CA HIS A 112 4.71 -17.47 -2.07
C HIS A 112 5.69 -18.44 -1.41
N GLU A 113 5.16 -19.42 -0.69
CA GLU A 113 5.73 -20.77 -0.58
C GLU A 113 4.66 -21.71 0.01
N ARG A 114 3.66 -22.02 -0.81
CA ARG A 114 2.89 -23.26 -0.65
C ARG A 114 3.60 -24.30 -1.52
N THR A 115 4.72 -24.83 -1.05
CA THR A 115 5.34 -26.02 -1.64
C THR A 115 4.83 -27.26 -0.91
N HIS A 116 4.46 -28.24 -1.72
CA HIS A 116 3.85 -29.50 -1.34
C HIS A 116 4.70 -30.28 -0.32
N HIS A 117 4.06 -30.74 0.76
CA HIS A 117 4.57 -31.86 1.55
C HIS A 117 4.39 -33.14 0.73
N GLU A 118 5.50 -33.74 0.28
CA GLU A 118 5.57 -35.19 0.06
C GLU A 118 6.30 -35.82 1.26
N PRO A 119 5.71 -36.83 1.93
CA PRO A 119 6.40 -37.60 2.94
C PRO A 119 7.11 -38.76 2.26
N THR A 120 8.45 -38.69 2.13
CA THR A 120 9.22 -39.89 1.82
C THR A 120 9.48 -40.65 3.12
N GLY A 121 8.94 -41.87 3.13
CA GLY A 121 8.94 -42.79 4.23
C GLY A 121 10.31 -43.38 4.55
N GLN A 122 10.24 -44.08 5.67
CA GLN A 122 11.24 -44.92 6.33
C GLN A 122 11.98 -45.85 5.36
N GLU A 123 13.28 -46.04 5.61
CA GLU A 123 13.91 -47.34 5.88
C GLU A 123 15.27 -47.14 6.57
#